data_AF-A0A2E1GQN2-F1
#
_entry.id   AF-A0A2E1GQN2-F1
#
_cell.length_a   1.000
_cell.length_b   1.000
_cell.length_c   1.000
_cell.angle_alpha   90.00
_cell.angle_beta   90.00
_cell.angle_gamma   90.00
#
_symmetry.space_group_name_H-M   'P 1'
#
loop_
_entity.id
_entity.type
_entity.pdbx_description
1 polymer ?
#
loop_
_entity_poly.entity_id
_entity_poly.type
_entity_poly.pdbx_seq_one_letter_code
_entity_poly.pdbx_strand_id
1 'polypeptide(L)' 'MLKKSIGSKVKELRKKAGYKSYEVFAWDNRISRIQYWKMEKGTNCTLKSLHKVLSIHDIQMKDFFDSLTE' A
#
# COMPACT_ATOMS: atom_id res chain seq x y z
N MET A 1 -3.12 13.30 9.08
CA MET A 1 -1.95 13.44 8.18
C MET A 1 -1.33 12.08 7.87
N LEU A 2 -0.88 11.32 8.88
CA LEU A 2 -0.26 10.00 8.72
C LEU A 2 -0.98 9.02 7.78
N LYS A 3 -2.30 8.82 7.94
CA LYS A 3 -3.06 7.88 7.09
C LYS A 3 -3.00 8.23 5.60
N LYS A 4 -2.99 9.53 5.26
CA LYS A 4 -2.86 10.00 3.87
C LYS A 4 -1.44 9.77 3.32
N SER A 5 -0.41 9.96 4.15
CA SER A 5 0.98 9.67 3.79
C SER A 5 1.18 8.18 3.49
N ILE A 6 0.67 7.30 4.36
CA ILE A 6 0.69 5.84 4.15
C ILE A 6 0.00 5.47 2.83
N GLY A 7 -1.23 5.97 2.61
CA GLY A 7 -1.97 5.67 1.38
C GLY A 7 -1.27 6.15 0.11
N SER A 8 -0.65 7.33 0.17
CA SER A 8 0.13 7.88 -0.95
C SER A 8 1.38 7.04 -1.23
N LYS A 9 2.09 6.59 -0.20
CA LYS A 9 3.27 5.72 -0.35
C LYS A 9 2.90 4.34 -0.89
N VAL A 10 1.84 3.72 -0.39
CA VAL A 10 1.30 2.47 -0.93
C VAL A 10 0.98 2.59 -2.43
N LYS A 11 0.36 3.70 -2.83
CA LYS A 11 0.06 3.99 -4.23
C LYS A 11 1.32 4.16 -5.08
N GLU A 12 2.36 4.80 -4.52
CA GLU A 12 3.67 4.93 -5.17
C GLU A 12 4.32 3.56 -5.39
N LEU A 13 4.31 2.67 -4.38
CA LEU A 13 4.85 1.32 -4.48
C LEU A 13 4.19 0.52 -5.60
N ARG A 14 2.86 0.57 -5.71
CA ARG A 14 2.15 -0.08 -6.82
C ARG A 14 2.56 0.47 -8.18
N LYS A 15 2.67 1.79 -8.31
CA LYS A 15 3.10 2.41 -9.57
C LYS A 15 4.53 2.00 -9.93
N LYS A 16 5.43 1.95 -8.95
CA LYS A 16 6.82 1.47 -9.12
C LYS A 16 6.87 0.00 -9.54
N ALA A 17 5.93 -0.81 -9.08
CA ALA A 17 5.77 -2.20 -9.53
C ALA A 17 5.13 -2.34 -10.93
N GLY A 18 4.91 -1.24 -11.67
CA GLY A 18 4.42 -1.25 -13.06
C GLY A 18 2.90 -1.23 -13.22
N TYR A 19 2.14 -1.19 -12.12
CA TYR A 19 0.68 -1.27 -12.18
C TYR A 19 0.02 0.10 -12.32
N LYS A 20 -0.67 0.33 -13.44
CA LYS A 20 -1.49 1.54 -13.65
C LYS A 20 -2.78 1.52 -12.83
N SER A 21 -3.44 0.36 -12.75
CA SER A 21 -4.70 0.17 -12.03
C SER A 21 -4.49 -0.49 -10.67
N TYR A 22 -5.17 0.03 -9.65
CA TYR A 22 -5.23 -0.57 -8.31
C TYR A 22 -6.00 -1.90 -8.32
N GLU A 23 -6.94 -2.07 -9.26
CA GLU A 23 -7.75 -3.28 -9.36
C GLU A 23 -6.94 -4.46 -9.89
N VAL A 24 -6.06 -4.19 -10.87
CA VAL A 24 -5.13 -5.19 -11.43
C VAL A 24 -4.12 -5.60 -10.37
N PHE A 25 -3.48 -4.63 -9.69
CA PHE A 25 -2.56 -4.92 -8.59
C PHE A 25 -3.21 -5.77 -7.49
N ALA A 26 -4.42 -5.39 -7.07
CA ALA A 26 -5.14 -6.11 -6.03
C ALA A 26 -5.53 -7.52 -6.48
N TRP A 27 -5.93 -7.69 -7.74
CA TRP A 27 -6.27 -8.99 -8.31
C TRP A 27 -5.06 -9.93 -8.35
N ASP A 28 -3.96 -9.48 -8.97
CA ASP A 28 -2.75 -10.30 -9.17
C ASP A 28 -2.13 -10.72 -7.83
N ASN A 29 -2.23 -9.86 -6.82
CA ASN A 29 -1.70 -10.12 -5.48
C ASN A 29 -2.72 -10.69 -4.49
N ARG A 30 -3.91 -11.11 -4.96
CA ARG A 30 -4.98 -11.73 -4.15
C ARG A 30 -5.35 -10.87 -2.93
N ILE A 31 -5.55 -9.57 -3.14
CA ILE A 31 -6.04 -8.60 -2.16
C ILE A 31 -7.46 -8.18 -2.55
N SER A 32 -8.30 -7.88 -1.57
CA SER A 32 -9.61 -7.25 -1.83
C SER A 32 -9.42 -5.89 -2.51
N ARG A 33 -9.97 -5.74 -3.73
CA ARG A 33 -9.90 -4.51 -4.53
C ARG A 33 -10.40 -3.29 -3.74
N ILE A 34 -11.54 -3.43 -3.06
CA ILE A 34 -12.15 -2.37 -2.25
C ILE A 34 -11.24 -2.00 -1.07
N GLN A 35 -10.67 -3.00 -0.39
CA GLN A 35 -9.76 -2.75 0.74
C GLN A 35 -8.50 -2.02 0.29
N TYR A 36 -7.89 -2.47 -0.81
CA TYR A 36 -6.68 -1.84 -1.36
C TYR A 36 -6.95 -0.40 -1.82
N TRP A 37 -8.08 -0.16 -2.49
CA TRP A 37 -8.50 1.19 -2.87
C TRP A 37 -8.68 2.12 -1.66
N LYS A 38 -9.37 1.65 -0.61
CA LYS A 38 -9.54 2.42 0.64
C LYS A 38 -8.19 2.76 1.25
N MET A 39 -7.25 1.81 1.24
CA MET A 39 -5.90 1.99 1.76
C MET A 39 -5.12 3.07 0.98
N GLU A 40 -5.16 3.07 -0.35
CA GLU A 40 -4.55 4.16 -1.16
C GLU A 40 -5.17 5.53 -0.87
N LYS A 41 -6.46 5.57 -0.54
CA LYS A 41 -7.16 6.79 -0.13
C LYS A 41 -6.84 7.21 1.31
N GLY A 42 -6.04 6.44 2.05
CA GLY A 42 -5.68 6.70 3.44
C GLY A 42 -6.81 6.38 4.42
N THR A 43 -7.64 5.38 4.11
CA THR A 43 -8.78 4.95 4.92
C THR A 43 -8.77 3.44 5.13
N ASN A 44 -9.31 2.96 6.25
CA ASN A 44 -9.48 1.53 6.54
C ASN A 44 -8.23 0.64 6.32
N CYS A 45 -7.05 1.17 6.62
CA CYS A 45 -5.79 0.45 6.58
C CYS A 45 -5.49 -0.11 7.98
N THR A 46 -5.41 -1.43 8.11
CA THR A 46 -4.95 -2.11 9.34
C THR A 46 -3.48 -2.46 9.21
N LEU A 47 -2.79 -2.72 10.32
CA LEU A 47 -1.39 -3.17 10.28
C LEU A 47 -1.23 -4.49 9.52
N LYS A 48 -2.19 -5.41 9.66
CA LYS A 48 -2.22 -6.67 8.92
C LYS A 48 -2.34 -6.44 7.40
N SER A 49 -3.21 -5.53 6.97
CA SER A 49 -3.37 -5.24 5.54
C SER A 49 -2.18 -4.50 4.97
N LEU A 50 -1.59 -3.59 5.75
CA LEU A 50 -0.37 -2.90 5.38
C LEU A 50 0.79 -3.90 5.23
N HIS A 51 1.01 -4.75 6.23
CA HIS A 51 2.03 -5.80 6.19
C HIS A 51 1.92 -6.68 4.94
N LYS A 52 0.70 -7.12 4.58
CA LYS A 52 0.47 -7.91 3.36
C LYS A 52 0.90 -7.17 2.09
N VAL A 53 0.69 -5.85 2.03
CA VAL A 53 1.13 -5.05 0.87
C VAL A 53 2.63 -4.84 0.88
N LEU A 54 3.24 -4.55 2.02
CA LEU A 54 4.68 -4.38 2.10
C LEU A 54 5.43 -5.68 1.76
N SER A 55 4.90 -6.84 2.17
CA SER A 55 5.50 -8.14 1.83
C SER A 55 5.49 -8.45 0.33
N ILE A 56 4.53 -7.92 -0.44
CA ILE A 56 4.52 -8.05 -1.91
C ILE A 56 5.67 -7.27 -2.54
N HIS A 57 6.09 -6.19 -1.89
CA HIS A 57 7.18 -5.34 -2.33
C HIS A 57 8.52 -5.68 -1.68
N ASP A 58 8.58 -6.74 -0.85
CA ASP A 58 9.73 -7.12 -0.05
C ASP A 58 10.27 -5.97 0.84
N ILE A 59 9.34 -5.18 1.39
CA ILE A 59 9.65 -4.03 2.25
C ILE A 59 9.36 -4.37 3.72
N GLN A 60 10.29 -4.07 4.60
CA GLN A 60 10.08 -4.17 6.05
C GLN A 60 9.24 -3.01 6.57
N MET A 61 8.45 -3.27 7.61
CA MET A 61 7.58 -2.25 8.22
C MET A 61 8.39 -1.03 8.71
N LYS A 62 9.58 -1.26 9.28
CA LYS A 62 10.49 -0.21 9.74
C LYS A 62 10.89 0.71 8.59
N ASP A 63 11.46 0.16 7.52
CA ASP A 63 11.94 0.94 6.37
C ASP A 63 10.80 1.71 5.69
N PHE A 64 9.61 1.12 5.65
CA PHE A 64 8.42 1.81 5.17
C PHE A 64 8.13 3.08 5.99
N PHE A 65 8.09 2.99 7.32
CA PHE A 65 7.79 4.15 8.17
C PHE A 65 8.92 5.16 8.22
N ASP A 66 10.18 4.74 8.18
CA ASP A 66 11.34 5.63 8.07
C ASP A 66 11.25 6.47 6.78
N SER A 67 10.76 5.88 5.68
CA SER A 67 10.54 6.60 4.41
C SER A 67 9.38 7.60 4.42
N LEU A 68 8.59 7.66 5.51
CA LEU A 68 7.51 8.64 5.69
C LEU A 68 7.92 9.84 6.54
N THR A 69 9.08 9.77 7.20
CA THR A 69 9.56 10.77 8.16
C THR A 69 10.59 11.76 7.60
N GLU A 70 10.81 11.75 6.28
CA GLU A 70 11.57 12.77 5.54
C GLU A 70 10.63 13.77 4.83
#